data_AF-A0AAX3YFK4-F1
#
_entry.id   AF-A0AAX3YFK4-F1
#
_cell.length_a   1.000
_cell.length_b   1.000
_cell.length_c   1.000
_cell.angle_alpha   90.00
_cell.angle_beta   90.00
_cell.angle_gamma   90.00
#
_symmetry.space_group_name_H-M   'P 1'
#
loop_
_entity.id
_entity.type
_entity.pdbx_description
1 polymer ?
#
loop_
_entity_poly.entity_id
_entity_poly.type
_entity_poly.pdbx_seq_one_letter_code
_entity_poly.pdbx_strand_id
1 'polypeptide(L)'
;MTTSSPWPTIHDERRALVDDLEPLTDTQWSTPSLCERWTVRDVFAHMTATEKMTPPKFVGKLVGSGFRINTMFEKDIAHEEEGTPAESLDEFRAHMGDSTHPPGPIDAMLGEMIVHAEDIRRPLGIAHEYPMDAVIRVADFYKNSNLLIGSKSRVAGLTLRATDTEWSTGSGPEVSGPMLALVLAMTGRRAALDELSGDGLDQLKSALPK
;
A
#
# COMPACT_ATOMS: atom_id res chain seq x y z
N MET A 1 17.92 -12.65 13.19
CA MET A 1 18.58 -11.49 12.58
C MET A 1 17.77 -10.27 12.97
N THR A 2 18.36 -9.25 13.59
CA THR A 2 17.70 -7.95 13.75
C THR A 2 17.40 -7.43 12.36
N THR A 3 16.13 -7.38 11.97
CA THR A 3 15.74 -6.78 10.69
C THR A 3 16.19 -5.33 10.71
N SER A 4 16.87 -4.89 9.66
CA SER A 4 17.26 -3.48 9.50
C SER A 4 16.03 -2.59 9.56
N SER A 5 16.19 -1.31 9.91
CA SER A 5 15.09 -0.35 9.84
C SER A 5 14.53 -0.27 8.40
N PRO A 6 13.19 -0.25 8.19
CA PRO A 6 12.62 -0.07 6.85
C PRO A 6 12.59 1.40 6.40
N TRP A 7 12.87 2.34 7.31
CA TRP A 7 12.76 3.78 7.04
C TRP A 7 13.58 4.29 5.86
N PRO A 8 14.85 3.88 5.65
CA PRO A 8 15.61 4.32 4.49
C PRO A 8 14.90 3.99 3.17
N THR A 9 14.40 2.76 3.02
CA THR A 9 13.62 2.36 1.84
C THR A 9 12.33 3.16 1.72
N ILE A 10 11.60 3.38 2.83
CA ILE A 10 10.38 4.20 2.80
C ILE A 10 10.70 5.62 2.31
N HIS A 11 11.77 6.25 2.79
CA HIS A 11 12.17 7.59 2.38
C HIS A 11 12.58 7.66 0.91
N ASP A 12 13.24 6.63 0.39
CA ASP A 12 13.60 6.55 -1.02
C ASP A 12 12.38 6.35 -1.92
N GLU A 13 11.44 5.49 -1.51
CA GLU A 13 10.20 5.25 -2.25
C GLU A 13 9.24 6.44 -2.23
N ARG A 14 9.22 7.23 -1.14
CA ARG A 14 8.51 8.52 -1.08
C ARG A 14 9.02 9.50 -2.12
N ARG A 15 10.35 9.61 -2.25
CA ARG A 15 10.98 10.48 -3.24
C ARG A 15 10.67 10.03 -4.65
N ALA A 16 10.82 8.73 -4.92
CA ALA A 16 10.48 8.15 -6.22
C ALA A 16 9.01 8.40 -6.59
N LEU A 17 8.08 8.25 -5.64
CA LEU A 17 6.68 8.56 -5.88
C LEU A 17 6.47 10.04 -6.20
N VAL A 18 7.09 10.96 -5.47
CA VAL A 18 7.00 12.40 -5.79
C VAL A 18 7.53 12.70 -7.20
N ASP A 19 8.65 12.09 -7.60
CA ASP A 19 9.21 12.25 -8.95
C ASP A 19 8.25 11.74 -10.04
N ASP A 20 7.54 10.63 -9.78
CA ASP A 20 6.51 10.08 -10.69
C ASP A 20 5.28 11.00 -10.80
N LEU A 21 4.90 11.68 -9.71
CA LEU A 21 3.67 12.47 -9.62
C LEU A 21 3.85 13.94 -10.01
N GLU A 22 5.06 14.49 -9.94
CA GLU A 22 5.37 15.86 -10.33
C GLU A 22 4.91 16.24 -11.75
N PRO A 23 5.08 15.41 -12.80
CA PRO A 23 4.67 15.77 -14.16
C PRO A 23 3.17 15.53 -14.45
N LEU A 24 2.38 15.06 -13.48
CA LEU A 24 0.98 14.72 -13.73
C LEU A 24 0.11 15.95 -14.00
N THR A 25 -0.80 15.78 -14.95
CA THR A 25 -1.86 16.73 -15.24
C THR A 25 -3.01 16.62 -14.24
N ASP A 26 -3.83 17.67 -14.09
CA ASP A 26 -5.03 17.65 -13.24
C ASP A 26 -5.99 16.49 -13.57
N THR A 27 -6.07 16.09 -14.84
CA THR A 27 -6.90 14.94 -15.26
C THR A 27 -6.34 13.63 -14.73
N GLN A 28 -5.01 13.46 -14.72
CA GLN A 28 -4.37 12.26 -14.19
C GLN A 28 -4.54 12.15 -12.66
N TRP A 29 -4.50 13.26 -11.93
CA TRP A 29 -4.82 13.29 -10.50
C TRP A 29 -6.25 12.81 -10.18
N SER A 30 -7.18 12.99 -11.12
CA SER A 30 -8.57 12.53 -10.99
C SER A 30 -8.79 11.08 -11.46
N THR A 31 -7.73 10.38 -11.88
CA THR A 31 -7.84 8.98 -12.34
C THR A 31 -8.29 8.07 -11.18
N PRO A 32 -9.26 7.17 -11.38
CA PRO A 32 -9.60 6.17 -10.39
C PRO A 32 -8.38 5.32 -9.99
N SER A 33 -8.12 5.21 -8.70
CA SER A 33 -7.04 4.37 -8.15
C SER A 33 -7.47 2.90 -8.04
N LEU A 34 -6.56 2.03 -7.60
CA LEU A 34 -6.94 0.66 -7.23
C LEU A 34 -7.66 0.57 -5.87
N CYS A 35 -7.64 1.64 -5.06
CA CYS A 35 -8.47 1.77 -3.87
C CYS A 35 -9.91 2.14 -4.31
N GLU A 36 -10.87 1.28 -3.95
CA GLU A 36 -12.26 1.48 -4.34
C GLU A 36 -12.78 2.86 -3.88
N ARG A 37 -13.38 3.62 -4.81
CA ARG A 37 -13.92 4.98 -4.61
C ARG A 37 -12.87 6.09 -4.41
N TRP A 38 -11.58 5.78 -4.48
CA TRP A 38 -10.51 6.78 -4.37
C TRP A 38 -9.89 7.05 -5.73
N THR A 39 -9.65 8.31 -6.03
CA THR A 39 -8.78 8.76 -7.13
C THR A 39 -7.31 8.68 -6.73
N VAL A 40 -6.41 8.90 -7.68
CA VAL A 40 -4.96 9.06 -7.40
C VAL A 40 -4.73 10.12 -6.33
N ARG A 41 -5.46 11.24 -6.40
CA ARG A 41 -5.38 12.33 -5.42
C ARG A 41 -5.80 11.89 -4.02
N ASP A 42 -6.90 11.14 -3.90
CA ASP A 42 -7.37 10.63 -2.61
C ASP A 42 -6.35 9.69 -1.96
N VAL A 43 -5.73 8.79 -2.74
CA VAL A 43 -4.69 7.88 -2.23
C VAL A 43 -3.47 8.69 -1.78
N PHE A 44 -3.02 9.65 -2.58
CA PHE A 44 -1.87 10.47 -2.22
C PHE A 44 -2.14 11.30 -0.95
N ALA A 45 -3.32 11.91 -0.84
CA ALA A 45 -3.77 12.61 0.35
C ALA A 45 -3.83 11.71 1.59
N HIS A 46 -4.31 10.47 1.44
CA HIS A 46 -4.27 9.47 2.51
C HIS A 46 -2.85 9.20 2.97
N MET A 47 -1.93 8.97 2.03
CA MET A 47 -0.52 8.75 2.33
C MET A 47 0.06 9.97 3.09
N THR A 48 -0.11 11.20 2.60
CA THR A 48 0.33 12.43 3.27
C THR A 48 -0.15 12.51 4.73
N ALA A 49 -1.44 12.24 4.96
CA ALA A 49 -1.99 12.23 6.32
C ALA A 49 -1.35 11.15 7.22
N THR A 50 -1.07 9.98 6.65
CA THR A 50 -0.41 8.85 7.32
C THR A 50 1.05 9.16 7.67
N GLU A 51 1.80 9.87 6.82
CA GLU A 51 3.19 10.28 7.12
C GLU A 51 3.27 11.21 8.33
N LYS A 52 2.33 12.15 8.40
CA LYS A 52 2.18 13.12 9.49
C LYS A 52 1.63 12.49 10.78
N MET A 53 1.41 11.17 10.81
CA MET A 53 0.73 10.50 11.91
C MET A 53 1.71 10.10 13.01
N THR A 54 1.28 10.28 14.25
CA THR A 54 1.94 9.74 15.45
C THR A 54 0.92 8.99 16.30
N PRO A 55 1.34 8.12 17.24
CA PRO A 55 0.39 7.39 18.07
C PRO A 55 -0.60 8.30 18.83
N PRO A 56 -0.18 9.42 19.47
CA PRO A 56 -1.12 10.33 20.12
C PRO A 56 -2.08 11.03 19.14
N LYS A 57 -1.58 11.47 17.97
CA LYS A 57 -2.41 12.11 16.93
C LYS A 57 -3.47 11.15 16.41
N PHE A 58 -3.10 9.89 16.17
CA PHE A 58 -4.03 8.84 15.75
C PHE A 58 -5.15 8.65 16.77
N VAL A 59 -4.84 8.50 18.06
CA VAL A 59 -5.86 8.35 19.10
C VAL A 59 -6.79 9.56 19.16
N GLY A 60 -6.23 10.78 19.13
CA GLY A 60 -7.03 12.01 19.11
C GLY A 60 -7.99 12.09 17.92
N LYS A 61 -7.50 11.79 16.71
CA LYS A 61 -8.30 11.77 15.48
C LYS A 61 -9.36 10.67 15.50
N LEU A 62 -9.04 9.49 16.03
CA LEU A 62 -9.99 8.38 16.16
C LEU A 62 -11.13 8.74 17.13
N VAL A 63 -10.80 9.34 18.27
CA VAL A 63 -11.79 9.87 19.23
C VAL A 63 -12.66 10.94 18.57
N GLY A 64 -12.06 11.91 17.88
CA GLY A 64 -12.78 12.97 17.15
C GLY A 64 -13.64 12.47 15.99
N SER A 65 -13.47 11.21 15.58
CA SER A 65 -14.28 10.54 14.55
C SER A 65 -15.32 9.58 15.14
N GLY A 66 -15.47 9.56 16.47
CA GLY A 66 -16.39 8.66 17.17
C GLY A 66 -15.98 7.20 17.02
N PHE A 67 -14.67 6.91 17.04
CA PHE A 67 -14.08 5.57 16.88
C PHE A 67 -14.39 4.88 15.55
N ARG A 68 -14.75 5.65 14.52
CA ARG A 68 -14.98 5.16 13.16
C ARG A 68 -13.75 5.48 12.30
N ILE A 69 -12.95 4.45 12.01
CA ILE A 69 -11.68 4.61 11.28
C ILE A 69 -11.89 5.13 9.85
N ASN A 70 -12.92 4.66 9.14
CA ASN A 70 -13.21 5.16 7.79
C ASN A 70 -13.56 6.65 7.80
N THR A 71 -14.36 7.10 8.76
CA THR A 71 -14.67 8.52 8.94
C THR A 71 -13.43 9.34 9.27
N MET A 72 -12.46 8.76 9.99
CA MET A 72 -11.17 9.42 10.24
C MET A 72 -10.37 9.59 8.95
N PHE A 73 -10.27 8.54 8.13
CA PHE A 73 -9.58 8.60 6.83
C PHE A 73 -10.25 9.56 5.86
N GLU A 74 -11.58 9.55 5.77
CA GLU A 74 -12.34 10.49 4.93
C GLU A 74 -12.08 11.96 5.33
N LYS A 75 -12.04 12.26 6.63
CA LYS A 75 -11.69 13.61 7.12
C LYS A 75 -10.25 13.99 6.84
N ASP A 76 -9.33 13.04 6.98
CA ASP A 76 -7.91 13.25 6.75
C ASP A 76 -7.65 13.53 5.25
N ILE A 77 -8.23 12.73 4.35
CA ILE A 77 -8.16 12.95 2.91
C ILE A 77 -8.74 14.33 2.56
N ALA A 78 -9.95 14.63 3.02
CA ALA A 78 -10.59 15.91 2.73
C ALA A 78 -9.75 17.11 3.20
N HIS A 79 -9.02 16.97 4.30
CA HIS A 79 -8.12 18.01 4.81
C HIS A 79 -6.86 18.17 3.95
N GLU A 80 -6.18 17.08 3.61
CA GLU A 80 -4.96 17.14 2.77
C GLU A 80 -5.27 17.51 1.32
N GLU A 81 -6.55 17.43 0.90
CA GLU A 81 -7.03 17.86 -0.42
C GLU A 81 -7.52 19.32 -0.48
N GLU A 82 -7.44 20.12 0.59
CA GLU A 82 -7.91 21.53 0.56
C GLU A 82 -7.14 22.42 -0.45
N GLY A 83 -5.93 22.02 -0.86
CA GLY A 83 -5.07 22.74 -1.82
C GLY A 83 -5.16 22.27 -3.28
N THR A 84 -4.18 22.67 -4.07
CA THR A 84 -3.91 22.18 -5.43
C THR A 84 -3.00 20.95 -5.39
N PRO A 85 -2.94 20.11 -6.44
CA PRO A 85 -2.01 18.97 -6.47
C PRO A 85 -0.54 19.36 -6.25
N ALA A 86 -0.13 20.53 -6.74
CA ALA A 86 1.21 21.08 -6.49
C ALA A 86 1.44 21.37 -4.99
N GLU A 87 0.45 21.96 -4.31
CA GLU A 87 0.53 22.20 -2.86
C GLU A 87 0.51 20.88 -2.08
N SER A 88 -0.25 19.86 -2.52
CA SER A 88 -0.21 18.53 -1.91
C SER A 88 1.16 17.86 -2.06
N LEU A 89 1.83 18.01 -3.22
CA LEU A 89 3.20 17.53 -3.42
C LEU A 89 4.19 18.23 -2.49
N ASP A 90 4.08 19.55 -2.33
CA ASP A 90 4.94 20.32 -1.44
C ASP A 90 4.73 19.96 0.04
N GLU A 91 3.49 19.71 0.45
CA GLU A 91 3.17 19.23 1.79
C GLU A 91 3.76 17.84 2.05
N PHE A 92 3.61 16.92 1.09
CA PHE A 92 4.23 15.59 1.19
C PHE A 92 5.75 15.71 1.28
N ARG A 93 6.36 16.58 0.44
CA ARG A 93 7.81 16.84 0.46
C ARG A 93 8.32 17.31 1.82
N ALA A 94 7.54 18.12 2.53
CA ALA A 94 7.90 18.60 3.87
C ALA A 94 8.01 17.46 4.90
N HIS A 95 7.34 16.33 4.65
CA HIS A 95 7.25 15.17 5.55
C HIS A 95 7.96 13.91 5.05
N MET A 96 8.55 13.93 3.84
CA MET A 96 9.19 12.75 3.24
C MET A 96 10.25 12.09 4.13
N GLY A 97 10.99 12.87 4.92
CA GLY A 97 12.04 12.39 5.83
C GLY A 97 11.54 11.91 7.20
N ASP A 98 10.24 12.06 7.50
CA ASP A 98 9.69 11.72 8.81
C ASP A 98 9.71 10.20 9.01
N SER A 99 10.03 9.77 10.24
CA SER A 99 10.01 8.37 10.66
C SER A 99 8.92 8.11 11.71
N THR A 100 7.82 8.85 11.59
CA THR A 100 6.62 8.77 12.42
C THR A 100 5.60 7.82 11.82
N HIS A 101 4.78 7.20 12.67
CA HIS A 101 3.77 6.23 12.23
C HIS A 101 2.59 6.14 13.22
N PRO A 102 1.40 5.69 12.78
CA PRO A 102 0.30 5.32 13.68
C PRO A 102 0.69 4.15 14.61
N PRO A 103 -0.09 3.87 15.67
CA PRO A 103 0.16 2.73 16.53
C PRO A 103 0.17 1.41 15.72
N GLY A 104 1.25 0.64 15.82
CA GLY A 104 1.37 -0.65 15.13
C GLY A 104 2.81 -1.00 14.75
N PRO A 105 3.00 -2.14 14.07
CA PRO A 105 4.29 -2.56 13.56
C PRO A 105 4.81 -1.61 12.48
N ILE A 106 6.11 -1.27 12.53
CA ILE A 106 6.74 -0.36 11.55
C ILE A 106 6.67 -0.95 10.13
N ASP A 107 6.70 -2.28 9.98
CA ASP A 107 6.58 -2.95 8.66
C ASP A 107 5.26 -2.62 7.95
N ALA A 108 4.22 -2.22 8.67
CA ALA A 108 2.98 -1.72 8.08
C ALA A 108 3.22 -0.44 7.27
N MET A 109 4.19 0.40 7.64
CA MET A 109 4.55 1.63 6.90
C MET A 109 5.27 1.32 5.59
N LEU A 110 6.04 0.24 5.52
CA LEU A 110 6.62 -0.20 4.26
C LEU A 110 5.54 -0.76 3.33
N GLY A 111 4.58 -1.51 3.90
CA GLY A 111 3.39 -1.97 3.17
C GLY A 111 2.52 -0.81 2.67
N GLU A 112 2.25 0.17 3.52
CA GLU A 112 1.58 1.44 3.18
C GLU A 112 2.23 2.08 1.96
N MET A 113 3.55 2.29 2.01
CA MET A 113 4.29 2.94 0.94
C MET A 113 4.23 2.17 -0.38
N ILE A 114 4.56 0.87 -0.36
CA ILE A 114 4.64 0.07 -1.60
C ILE A 114 3.24 -0.17 -2.19
N VAL A 115 2.27 -0.60 -1.39
CA VAL A 115 0.94 -0.97 -1.89
C VAL A 115 0.18 0.26 -2.38
N HIS A 116 0.20 1.39 -1.65
CA HIS A 116 -0.52 2.59 -2.09
C HIS A 116 0.18 3.33 -3.22
N ALA A 117 1.51 3.26 -3.35
CA ALA A 117 2.18 3.70 -4.56
C ALA A 117 1.71 2.89 -5.79
N GLU A 118 1.54 1.58 -5.67
CA GLU A 118 0.99 0.75 -6.75
C GLU A 118 -0.49 1.04 -7.03
N ASP A 119 -1.27 1.42 -6.01
CA ASP A 119 -2.65 1.88 -6.20
C ASP A 119 -2.73 3.15 -7.06
N ILE A 120 -1.65 3.93 -7.13
CA ILE A 120 -1.50 5.13 -7.96
C ILE A 120 -0.85 4.82 -9.31
N ARG A 121 0.31 4.15 -9.31
CA ARG A 121 1.16 3.94 -10.49
C ARG A 121 0.48 3.09 -11.55
N ARG A 122 -0.18 1.99 -11.16
CA ARG A 122 -0.77 1.04 -12.10
C ARG A 122 -1.92 1.65 -12.92
N PRO A 123 -2.90 2.37 -12.33
CA PRO A 123 -3.92 3.07 -13.12
C PRO A 123 -3.37 4.13 -14.07
N LEU A 124 -2.21 4.72 -13.74
CA LEU A 124 -1.52 5.69 -14.58
C LEU A 124 -0.59 5.06 -15.63
N GLY A 125 -0.40 3.74 -15.61
CA GLY A 125 0.54 3.04 -16.49
C GLY A 125 2.01 3.32 -16.18
N ILE A 126 2.32 3.75 -14.95
CA ILE A 126 3.68 4.00 -14.48
C ILE A 126 4.25 2.67 -13.97
N ALA A 127 5.43 2.30 -14.45
CA ALA A 127 6.16 1.13 -13.97
C ALA A 127 7.25 1.56 -12.98
N HIS A 128 7.41 0.81 -11.89
CA HIS A 128 8.43 1.08 -10.88
C HIS A 128 9.02 -0.23 -10.35
N GLU A 129 10.33 -0.25 -10.13
CA GLU A 129 11.04 -1.39 -9.53
C GLU A 129 11.39 -1.08 -8.07
N TYR A 130 10.91 -1.93 -7.16
CA TYR A 130 11.21 -1.83 -5.74
C TYR A 130 12.40 -2.73 -5.37
N PRO A 131 13.18 -2.40 -4.33
CA PRO A 131 14.15 -3.33 -3.75
C PRO A 131 13.47 -4.66 -3.35
N MET A 132 13.96 -5.77 -3.89
CA MET A 132 13.29 -7.09 -3.73
C MET A 132 13.20 -7.52 -2.25
N ASP A 133 14.21 -7.18 -1.44
CA ASP A 133 14.20 -7.43 0.00
C ASP A 133 13.07 -6.67 0.73
N ALA A 134 12.73 -5.47 0.26
CA ALA A 134 11.59 -4.71 0.76
C ALA A 134 10.25 -5.37 0.40
N VAL A 135 10.09 -5.84 -0.85
CA VAL A 135 8.87 -6.55 -1.29
C VAL A 135 8.69 -7.86 -0.51
N ILE A 136 9.76 -8.64 -0.31
CA ILE A 136 9.75 -9.85 0.52
C ILE A 136 9.34 -9.54 1.95
N ARG A 137 9.89 -8.48 2.54
CA ARG A 137 9.56 -8.03 3.90
C ARG A 137 8.08 -7.67 4.05
N VAL A 138 7.52 -6.96 3.07
CA VAL A 138 6.09 -6.63 3.01
C VAL A 138 5.23 -7.91 2.93
N ALA A 139 5.61 -8.86 2.09
CA ALA A 139 4.89 -10.14 1.99
C ALA A 139 4.96 -10.96 3.28
N ASP A 140 6.13 -11.00 3.94
CA ASP A 140 6.31 -11.70 5.20
C ASP A 140 5.50 -11.10 6.35
N PHE A 141 5.30 -9.78 6.33
CA PHE A 141 4.38 -9.09 7.22
C PHE A 141 2.92 -9.48 6.91
N TYR A 142 2.48 -9.31 5.66
CA TYR A 142 1.06 -9.49 5.31
C TYR A 142 0.58 -10.94 5.33
N LYS A 143 1.43 -11.93 5.03
CA LYS A 143 1.04 -13.35 5.07
C LYS A 143 0.52 -13.79 6.45
N ASN A 144 0.89 -13.08 7.51
CA ASN A 144 0.47 -13.34 8.88
C ASN A 144 -0.47 -12.28 9.47
N SER A 145 -0.87 -11.26 8.70
CA SER A 145 -1.63 -10.12 9.20
C SER A 145 -3.07 -10.08 8.67
N ASN A 146 -4.01 -9.94 9.60
CA ASN A 146 -5.39 -9.54 9.32
C ASN A 146 -5.69 -8.13 9.83
N LEU A 147 -4.70 -7.42 10.37
CA LEU A 147 -4.90 -6.22 11.18
C LEU A 147 -5.55 -5.07 10.39
N LEU A 148 -5.29 -4.99 9.09
CA LEU A 148 -5.74 -3.87 8.24
C LEU A 148 -6.61 -4.35 7.07
N ILE A 149 -6.14 -5.36 6.34
CA ILE A 149 -6.68 -5.70 5.00
C ILE A 149 -7.00 -7.19 4.82
N GLY A 150 -6.97 -7.99 5.90
CA GLY A 150 -7.39 -9.40 5.88
C GLY A 150 -6.49 -10.35 5.07
N SER A 151 -5.23 -9.99 4.83
CA SER A 151 -4.32 -10.72 3.95
C SER A 151 -4.12 -12.18 4.37
N LYS A 152 -3.90 -12.45 5.66
CA LYS A 152 -3.74 -13.83 6.17
C LYS A 152 -4.94 -14.71 5.86
N SER A 153 -6.16 -14.20 6.05
CA SER A 153 -7.38 -14.94 5.72
C SER A 153 -7.52 -15.15 4.21
N ARG A 154 -7.15 -14.16 3.40
CA ARG A 154 -7.26 -14.20 1.93
C ARG A 154 -6.39 -15.28 1.30
N VAL A 155 -5.21 -15.53 1.85
CA VAL A 155 -4.24 -16.50 1.31
C VAL A 155 -4.27 -17.85 2.03
N ALA A 156 -5.21 -18.05 2.96
CA ALA A 156 -5.31 -19.29 3.73
C ALA A 156 -5.63 -20.49 2.81
N GLY A 157 -4.90 -21.59 3.00
CA GLY A 157 -5.08 -22.82 2.21
C GLY A 157 -4.54 -22.75 0.78
N LEU A 158 -3.68 -21.78 0.49
CA LEU A 158 -2.94 -21.64 -0.77
C LEU A 158 -1.44 -21.77 -0.53
N THR A 159 -0.70 -22.16 -1.56
CA THR A 159 0.74 -21.98 -1.63
C THR A 159 1.04 -20.79 -2.54
N LEU A 160 1.65 -19.74 -2.01
CA LEU A 160 2.15 -18.63 -2.84
C LEU A 160 3.63 -18.87 -3.14
N ARG A 161 4.03 -18.71 -4.41
CA ARG A 161 5.41 -18.91 -4.86
C ARG A 161 5.85 -17.77 -5.79
N ALA A 162 6.90 -17.07 -5.40
CA ALA A 162 7.51 -16.05 -6.27
C ALA A 162 8.28 -16.73 -7.42
N THR A 163 8.23 -16.12 -8.61
CA THR A 163 8.95 -16.61 -9.80
C THR A 163 10.28 -15.90 -10.05
N ASP A 164 10.48 -14.75 -9.39
CA ASP A 164 11.60 -13.82 -9.54
C ASP A 164 12.52 -13.79 -8.30
N THR A 165 12.18 -14.55 -7.25
CA THR A 165 13.01 -14.73 -6.05
C THR A 165 12.70 -16.06 -5.37
N GLU A 166 13.63 -16.55 -4.53
CA GLU A 166 13.44 -17.78 -3.75
C GLU A 166 12.53 -17.51 -2.53
N TRP A 167 11.24 -17.29 -2.78
CA TRP A 167 10.23 -17.08 -1.75
C TRP A 167 9.00 -17.94 -1.98
N SER A 168 8.51 -18.58 -0.92
CA SER A 168 7.21 -19.25 -0.93
C SER A 168 6.61 -19.32 0.47
N THR A 169 5.29 -19.46 0.55
CA THR A 169 4.58 -19.63 1.83
C THR A 169 3.27 -20.37 1.68
N GLY A 170 2.75 -20.87 2.81
CA GLY A 170 1.47 -21.56 2.88
C GLY A 170 1.52 -23.02 2.41
N SER A 171 0.34 -23.62 2.34
CA SER A 171 0.14 -25.00 1.92
C SER A 171 -1.21 -25.12 1.22
N GLY A 172 -1.21 -25.72 0.03
CA GLY A 172 -2.41 -25.92 -0.78
C GLY A 172 -2.10 -25.82 -2.29
N PRO A 173 -3.13 -25.61 -3.13
CA PRO A 173 -2.96 -25.30 -4.54
C PRO A 173 -2.05 -24.08 -4.73
N GLU A 174 -1.17 -24.13 -5.74
CA GLU A 174 -0.18 -23.08 -5.97
C GLU A 174 -0.77 -21.87 -6.69
N VAL A 175 -0.37 -20.67 -6.25
CA VAL A 175 -0.45 -19.43 -7.01
C VAL A 175 0.97 -18.88 -7.15
N SER A 176 1.41 -18.69 -8.40
CA SER A 176 2.76 -18.26 -8.71
C SER A 176 2.79 -17.06 -9.66
N GLY A 177 3.80 -16.22 -9.49
CA GLY A 177 4.06 -15.04 -10.30
C GLY A 177 5.11 -14.12 -9.64
N PRO A 178 5.33 -12.91 -10.17
CA PRO A 178 6.25 -11.94 -9.60
C PRO A 178 5.93 -11.61 -8.14
N MET A 179 6.96 -11.36 -7.33
CA MET A 179 6.81 -11.12 -5.89
C MET A 179 5.86 -9.96 -5.58
N LEU A 180 5.93 -8.87 -6.35
CA LEU A 180 5.06 -7.71 -6.19
C LEU A 180 3.59 -8.04 -6.52
N ALA A 181 3.35 -8.81 -7.58
CA ALA A 181 2.00 -9.24 -7.94
C ALA A 181 1.36 -10.10 -6.83
N LEU A 182 2.14 -10.98 -6.20
CA LEU A 182 1.69 -11.75 -5.04
C LEU A 182 1.34 -10.86 -3.84
N VAL A 183 2.16 -9.83 -3.56
CA VAL A 183 1.87 -8.83 -2.52
C VAL A 183 0.56 -8.09 -2.81
N LEU A 184 0.37 -7.61 -4.04
CA LEU A 184 -0.84 -6.88 -4.43
C LEU A 184 -2.09 -7.77 -4.35
N ALA A 185 -2.02 -9.01 -4.84
CA ALA A 185 -3.15 -9.93 -4.76
C ALA A 185 -3.48 -10.32 -3.31
N MET A 186 -2.47 -10.60 -2.46
CA MET A 186 -2.72 -10.90 -1.05
C MET A 186 -3.27 -9.70 -0.29
N THR A 187 -2.97 -8.48 -0.72
CA THR A 187 -3.51 -7.23 -0.16
C THR A 187 -4.85 -6.81 -0.79
N GLY A 188 -5.42 -7.63 -1.68
CA GLY A 188 -6.77 -7.49 -2.21
C GLY A 188 -6.88 -6.81 -3.58
N ARG A 189 -5.75 -6.44 -4.21
CA ARG A 189 -5.74 -5.74 -5.49
C ARG A 189 -5.90 -6.73 -6.64
N ARG A 190 -7.07 -6.69 -7.29
CA ARG A 190 -7.41 -7.57 -8.42
C ARG A 190 -6.56 -7.30 -9.67
N ALA A 191 -5.99 -6.10 -9.78
CA ALA A 191 -5.17 -5.68 -10.93
C ALA A 191 -3.89 -6.51 -11.12
N ALA A 192 -3.44 -7.23 -10.09
CA ALA A 192 -2.28 -8.11 -10.19
C ALA A 192 -2.61 -9.54 -10.62
N LEU A 193 -3.90 -9.93 -10.72
CA LEU A 193 -4.29 -11.32 -10.98
C LEU A 193 -3.84 -11.82 -12.37
N ASP A 194 -3.76 -10.93 -13.36
CA ASP A 194 -3.36 -11.29 -14.73
C ASP A 194 -1.84 -11.61 -14.83
N GLU A 195 -1.07 -11.29 -13.79
CA GLU A 195 0.36 -11.63 -13.66
C GLU A 195 0.56 -12.94 -12.88
N LEU A 196 -0.52 -13.54 -12.39
CA LEU A 196 -0.48 -14.75 -11.57
C LEU A 196 -1.02 -15.96 -12.32
N SER A 197 -0.54 -17.13 -11.94
CA SER A 197 -0.93 -18.41 -12.51
C SER A 197 -0.96 -19.52 -11.45
N GLY A 198 -1.44 -20.71 -11.82
CA GLY A 198 -1.45 -21.89 -10.95
C GLY A 198 -2.85 -22.31 -10.47
N ASP A 199 -2.94 -23.54 -9.97
CA ASP A 199 -4.19 -24.21 -9.62
C ASP A 199 -4.99 -23.51 -8.51
N GLY A 200 -4.33 -22.66 -7.71
CA GLY A 200 -4.95 -21.88 -6.63
C GLY A 200 -5.52 -20.53 -7.07
N LEU A 201 -5.33 -20.10 -8.32
CA LEU A 201 -5.64 -18.73 -8.75
C LEU A 201 -7.13 -18.40 -8.62
N ASP A 202 -8.01 -19.32 -9.00
CA ASP A 202 -9.46 -19.11 -8.91
C ASP A 202 -9.94 -19.02 -7.45
N GLN A 203 -9.32 -19.78 -6.55
CA GLN A 203 -9.58 -19.70 -5.11
C GLN A 203 -9.12 -18.35 -4.56
N LEU A 204 -7.91 -17.88 -4.94
CA LEU A 204 -7.44 -16.55 -4.55
C LEU A 204 -8.39 -15.47 -5.05
N LYS A 205 -8.71 -15.46 -6.36
CA LYS A 205 -9.63 -14.51 -7.00
C LYS A 205 -10.99 -14.42 -6.30
N SER A 206 -11.50 -15.55 -5.81
CA SER A 206 -12.79 -15.62 -5.08
C SER A 206 -12.71 -15.03 -3.67
N ALA A 207 -11.52 -14.95 -3.07
CA ALA A 207 -11.28 -14.37 -1.75
C ALA A 207 -10.96 -12.86 -1.78
N LEU A 208 -10.77 -12.26 -2.96
CA LEU A 208 -10.56 -10.82 -3.10
C LEU A 208 -11.87 -10.04 -2.87
N PRO A 209 -11.80 -8.82 -2.31
CA PRO A 209 -12.97 -7.96 -2.21
C PRO A 209 -13.56 -7.69 -3.61
N LYS A 210 -14.88 -7.51 -3.65
CA LYS A 210 -15.62 -7.22 -4.90
C LYS A 210 -15.46 -5.78 -5.31
#